data_AF-A0A550J5V1-F1
#
_entry.id   AF-A0A550J5V1-F1
#
_cell.length_a   1.000
_cell.length_b   1.000
_cell.length_c   1.000
_cell.angle_alpha   90.00
_cell.angle_beta   90.00
_cell.angle_gamma   90.00
#
_symmetry.space_group_name_H-M   'P 1'
#
loop_
_entity.id
_entity.type
_entity.pdbx_description
1 polymer ?
#
loop_
_entity_poly.entity_id
_entity_poly.type
_entity_poly.pdbx_seq_one_letter_code
_entity_poly.pdbx_strand_id
1 'polypeptide(L)'
;MKTNVTQVMMEEHQLILRMIALVEKNAGRVARGEFRNWRFFLDAVDFIRNYADRFHHAKEEDVLFAALVKNGMPEKQSPIEAMLMEHDAGRAHVRGMEKAARQALDGDESDIPSLLEHARGYAELLRGHIDKEDTILYPLAERVLPEDLRPAMLDAYQAAEGRTPELAETYRQMVEDYEKETI
;
A
#
# COMPACT_ATOMS: atom_id res chain seq x y z
N MET A 1 -16.57 13.19 21.01
CA MET A 1 -16.48 12.21 19.90
C MET A 1 -15.37 11.24 20.23
N LYS A 2 -15.53 9.95 19.93
CA LYS A 2 -14.46 8.96 20.04
C LYS A 2 -13.43 9.26 18.96
N THR A 3 -12.16 9.42 19.34
CA THR A 3 -11.06 9.67 18.41
C THR A 3 -10.59 8.35 17.83
N ASN A 4 -10.85 8.05 16.56
CA ASN A 4 -10.40 6.80 15.94
C ASN A 4 -8.95 6.92 15.46
N VAL A 5 -8.11 5.95 15.83
CA VAL A 5 -6.70 5.88 15.44
C VAL A 5 -6.52 5.29 14.04
N THR A 6 -7.52 4.58 13.51
CA THR A 6 -7.43 3.97 12.18
C THR A 6 -7.99 4.83 11.05
N GLN A 7 -8.69 5.92 11.37
CA GLN A 7 -9.36 6.77 10.36
C GLN A 7 -8.40 7.32 9.31
N VAL A 8 -7.22 7.79 9.72
CA VAL A 8 -6.19 8.32 8.80
C VAL A 8 -5.69 7.24 7.83
N MET A 9 -5.49 6.01 8.33
CA MET A 9 -5.02 4.89 7.52
C MET A 9 -6.08 4.43 6.51
N MET A 10 -7.37 4.44 6.88
CA MET A 10 -8.47 4.18 5.95
C MET A 10 -8.57 5.24 4.83
N GLU A 11 -8.22 6.50 5.12
CA GLU A 11 -8.14 7.56 4.11
C GLU A 11 -6.95 7.37 3.17
N GLU A 12 -5.80 6.94 3.70
CA GLU A 12 -4.62 6.57 2.91
C GLU A 12 -4.89 5.37 2.00
N HIS A 13 -5.62 4.35 2.49
CA HIS A 13 -6.08 3.20 1.71
C HIS A 13 -6.83 3.61 0.45
N GLN A 14 -7.62 4.69 0.49
CA GLN A 14 -8.36 5.14 -0.70
C GLN A 14 -7.40 5.54 -1.84
N LEU A 15 -6.29 6.19 -1.52
CA LEU A 15 -5.29 6.55 -2.54
C LEU A 15 -4.53 5.31 -3.04
N ILE A 16 -4.21 4.38 -2.15
CA ILE A 16 -3.55 3.11 -2.49
C ILE A 16 -4.43 2.28 -3.43
N LEU A 17 -5.72 2.15 -3.13
CA LEU A 17 -6.71 1.44 -3.96
C LEU A 17 -6.83 2.06 -5.37
N ARG A 18 -6.78 3.40 -5.48
CA ARG A 18 -6.76 4.10 -6.77
C ARG A 18 -5.52 3.75 -7.59
N MET A 19 -4.32 3.76 -6.99
CA MET A 19 -3.10 3.32 -7.68
C MET A 19 -3.18 1.84 -8.10
N ILE A 20 -3.69 0.95 -7.24
CA ILE A 20 -3.88 -0.47 -7.58
C ILE A 20 -4.79 -0.62 -8.81
N ALA A 21 -5.88 0.14 -8.87
CA ALA A 21 -6.79 0.11 -10.01
C ALA A 21 -6.11 0.56 -11.32
N LEU A 22 -5.24 1.58 -11.27
CA LEU A 22 -4.43 2.00 -12.41
C LEU A 22 -3.45 0.89 -12.86
N VAL A 23 -2.75 0.27 -11.91
CA VAL A 23 -1.79 -0.82 -12.18
C VAL A 23 -2.48 -1.98 -12.88
N GLU A 24 -3.62 -2.44 -12.36
CA GLU A 24 -4.39 -3.53 -12.95
C GLU A 24 -4.91 -3.16 -14.35
N LYS A 25 -5.49 -1.96 -14.50
CA LYS A 25 -6.02 -1.48 -15.78
C LYS A 25 -4.92 -1.43 -16.85
N ASN A 26 -3.78 -0.83 -16.53
CA ASN A 26 -2.67 -0.70 -17.47
C ASN A 26 -1.98 -2.03 -17.74
N ALA A 27 -1.87 -2.95 -16.76
CA ALA A 27 -1.45 -4.33 -17.02
C ALA A 27 -2.39 -5.05 -18.00
N GLY A 28 -3.71 -4.84 -17.87
CA GLY A 28 -4.69 -5.32 -18.84
C GLY A 28 -4.47 -4.78 -20.26
N ARG A 29 -4.13 -3.48 -20.39
CA ARG A 29 -3.81 -2.86 -21.69
C ARG A 29 -2.50 -3.36 -22.29
N VAL A 30 -1.47 -3.56 -21.46
CA VAL A 30 -0.20 -4.19 -21.89
C VAL A 30 -0.46 -5.57 -22.47
N ALA A 31 -1.28 -6.40 -21.80
CA ALA A 31 -1.63 -7.73 -22.27
C ALA A 31 -2.35 -7.73 -23.64
N ARG A 32 -3.05 -6.64 -23.98
CA ARG A 32 -3.69 -6.45 -25.30
C ARG A 32 -2.81 -5.74 -26.33
N GLY A 33 -1.60 -5.32 -25.95
CA GLY A 33 -0.70 -4.56 -26.82
C GLY A 33 -1.08 -3.09 -27.00
N GLU A 34 -1.95 -2.55 -26.14
CA GLU A 34 -2.52 -1.19 -26.24
C GLU A 34 -1.76 -0.15 -25.39
N PHE A 35 -0.77 -0.59 -24.61
CA PHE A 35 -0.05 0.27 -23.68
C PHE A 35 1.40 -0.19 -23.55
N ARG A 36 2.33 0.77 -23.63
CA ARG A 36 3.79 0.58 -23.58
C ARG A 36 4.49 1.67 -22.77
N ASN A 37 3.76 2.39 -21.92
CA ASN A 37 4.35 3.36 -21.02
C ASN A 37 4.94 2.62 -19.80
N TRP A 38 6.20 2.19 -19.92
CA TRP A 38 6.91 1.48 -18.85
C TRP A 38 7.25 2.37 -17.65
N ARG A 39 7.37 3.69 -17.89
CA ARG A 39 7.57 4.69 -16.83
C ARG A 39 6.43 4.65 -15.81
N PHE A 40 5.18 4.50 -16.27
CA PHE A 40 4.04 4.34 -15.36
C PHE A 40 4.25 3.25 -14.31
N PHE A 41 4.76 2.07 -14.69
CA PHE A 41 4.97 0.98 -13.73
C PHE A 41 6.11 1.28 -12.75
N LEU A 42 7.13 2.03 -13.18
CA LEU A 42 8.20 2.46 -12.28
C LEU A 42 7.72 3.53 -11.30
N ASP A 43 6.87 4.44 -11.74
CA ASP A 43 6.28 5.47 -10.88
C ASP A 43 5.28 4.84 -9.90
N ALA A 44 4.51 3.83 -10.34
CA ALA A 44 3.67 3.03 -9.45
C ALA A 44 4.52 2.27 -8.41
N VAL A 45 5.65 1.68 -8.79
CA VAL A 45 6.60 1.06 -7.85
C VAL A 45 7.12 2.08 -6.83
N ASP A 46 7.44 3.30 -7.27
CA ASP A 46 7.90 4.36 -6.39
C ASP A 46 6.81 4.81 -5.39
N PHE A 47 5.58 5.02 -5.88
CA PHE A 47 4.40 5.24 -5.05
C PHE A 47 4.24 4.15 -4.00
N ILE A 48 4.27 2.88 -4.41
CA ILE A 48 4.07 1.75 -3.50
C ILE A 48 5.14 1.74 -2.40
N ARG A 49 6.42 1.91 -2.76
CA ARG A 49 7.52 1.85 -1.80
C ARG A 49 7.49 2.99 -0.79
N ASN A 50 7.18 4.19 -1.24
CA ASN A 50 7.32 5.36 -0.39
C ASN A 50 6.01 5.73 0.31
N TYR A 51 4.86 5.58 -0.37
CA TYR A 51 3.54 5.87 0.20
C TYR A 51 2.92 4.67 0.91
N ALA A 52 2.72 3.54 0.22
CA ALA A 52 2.06 2.38 0.84
C ALA A 52 2.94 1.71 1.91
N ASP A 53 4.22 1.49 1.61
CA ASP A 53 5.13 0.76 2.51
C ASP A 53 5.75 1.70 3.57
N ARG A 54 6.67 2.58 3.19
CA ARG A 54 7.44 3.39 4.17
C ARG A 54 6.63 4.43 4.94
N PHE A 55 5.46 4.82 4.45
CA PHE A 55 4.65 5.87 5.05
C PHE A 55 3.37 5.34 5.69
N HIS A 56 2.64 4.46 5.01
CA HIS A 56 1.41 3.87 5.54
C HIS A 56 1.70 2.65 6.42
N HIS A 57 2.34 1.58 5.91
CA HIS A 57 2.67 0.41 6.74
C HIS A 57 3.56 0.76 7.94
N ALA A 58 4.39 1.81 7.86
CA ALA A 58 5.14 2.26 9.04
C ALA A 58 4.23 2.66 10.22
N LYS A 59 3.06 3.27 9.96
CA LYS A 59 2.07 3.56 11.01
C LYS A 59 1.49 2.27 11.58
N GLU A 60 1.26 1.29 10.72
CA GLU A 60 0.71 0.01 11.13
C GLU A 60 1.72 -0.81 11.93
N GLU A 61 2.87 -1.12 11.35
CA GLU A 61 3.90 -1.97 11.93
C GLU A 61 4.51 -1.35 13.20
N ASP A 62 4.92 -0.07 13.16
CA ASP A 62 5.65 0.56 14.26
C ASP A 62 4.74 1.02 15.40
N VAL A 63 3.45 1.26 15.13
CA VAL A 63 2.52 1.85 16.11
C VAL A 63 1.30 0.96 16.36
N LEU A 64 0.45 0.71 15.35
CA LEU A 64 -0.81 0.00 15.55
C LEU A 64 -0.60 -1.46 16.00
N PHE A 65 0.19 -2.21 15.24
CA PHE A 65 0.48 -3.63 15.49
C PHE A 65 1.27 -3.78 16.79
N ALA A 66 2.28 -2.92 17.00
CA ALA A 66 3.01 -2.86 18.25
C ALA A 66 2.10 -2.59 19.46
N ALA A 67 1.12 -1.69 19.34
CA ALA A 67 0.15 -1.40 20.39
C ALA A 67 -0.80 -2.57 20.63
N LEU A 68 -1.31 -3.22 19.58
CA LEU A 68 -2.16 -4.40 19.69
C LEU A 68 -1.47 -5.56 20.41
N VAL A 69 -0.20 -5.83 20.07
CA VAL A 69 0.61 -6.85 20.74
C VAL A 69 0.82 -6.50 22.22
N LYS A 70 1.21 -5.27 22.52
CA LYS A 70 1.37 -4.80 23.92
C LYS A 70 0.09 -4.89 24.73
N ASN A 71 -1.07 -4.87 24.08
CA ASN A 71 -2.39 -5.00 24.71
C ASN A 71 -2.97 -6.41 24.61
N GLY A 72 -2.13 -7.43 24.41
CA GLY A 72 -2.49 -8.83 24.58
C GLY A 72 -2.83 -9.60 23.30
N MET A 73 -2.67 -8.99 22.12
CA MET A 73 -2.70 -9.77 20.87
C MET A 73 -1.41 -10.62 20.76
N PRO A 74 -1.51 -11.92 20.45
CA PRO A 74 -0.31 -12.73 20.21
C PRO A 74 0.50 -12.20 19.02
N GLU A 75 1.84 -12.26 19.10
CA GLU A 75 2.71 -11.94 17.96
C GLU A 75 2.68 -13.03 16.87
N LYS A 76 2.42 -14.28 17.29
CA LYS A 76 2.41 -15.46 16.43
C LYS A 76 1.03 -16.07 16.37
N GLN A 77 0.72 -16.69 15.24
CA GLN A 77 -0.59 -17.29 14.95
C GLN A 77 -1.72 -16.27 15.14
N SER A 78 -1.47 -15.03 14.73
CA SER A 78 -2.38 -13.90 14.93
C SER A 78 -2.71 -13.19 13.61
N PRO A 79 -3.77 -12.36 13.58
CA PRO A 79 -4.07 -11.53 12.42
C PRO A 79 -2.90 -10.63 12.01
N ILE A 80 -2.12 -10.11 12.98
CA ILE A 80 -0.94 -9.28 12.71
C ILE A 80 0.14 -10.07 11.96
N GLU A 81 0.43 -11.31 12.36
CA GLU A 81 1.41 -12.13 11.65
C GLU A 81 0.98 -12.36 10.19
N ALA A 82 -0.31 -12.59 9.95
CA ALA A 82 -0.84 -12.71 8.59
C ALA A 82 -0.67 -11.41 7.78
N MET A 83 -0.94 -10.24 8.37
CA MET A 83 -0.74 -8.94 7.68
C MET A 83 0.74 -8.71 7.33
N LEU A 84 1.66 -8.96 8.28
CA LEU A 84 3.10 -8.82 8.03
C LEU A 84 3.60 -9.75 6.92
N MET A 85 3.09 -10.99 6.86
CA MET A 85 3.40 -11.91 5.76
C MET A 85 2.88 -11.39 4.41
N GLU A 86 1.70 -10.78 4.40
CA GLU A 86 1.13 -10.15 3.20
C GLU A 86 1.93 -8.91 2.77
N HIS A 87 2.43 -8.09 3.72
CA HIS A 87 3.34 -6.99 3.41
C HIS A 87 4.61 -7.51 2.71
N ASP A 88 5.22 -8.58 3.22
CA ASP A 88 6.42 -9.19 2.62
C ASP A 88 6.15 -9.76 1.22
N ALA A 89 5.01 -10.40 1.02
CA ALA A 89 4.57 -10.89 -0.29
C ALA A 89 4.34 -9.71 -1.26
N GLY A 90 3.71 -8.62 -0.81
CA GLY A 90 3.54 -7.38 -1.57
C GLY A 90 4.88 -6.80 -2.02
N ARG A 91 5.84 -6.69 -1.08
CA ARG A 91 7.21 -6.26 -1.37
C ARG A 91 7.90 -7.15 -2.41
N ALA A 92 7.62 -8.45 -2.45
CA ALA A 92 8.14 -9.36 -3.47
C ALA A 92 7.57 -9.07 -4.87
N HIS A 93 6.25 -8.85 -4.98
CA HIS A 93 5.65 -8.45 -6.26
C HIS A 93 6.20 -7.12 -6.77
N VAL A 94 6.39 -6.13 -5.89
CA VAL A 94 6.94 -4.82 -6.26
C VAL A 94 8.36 -4.95 -6.85
N ARG A 95 9.21 -5.82 -6.28
CA ARG A 95 10.55 -6.09 -6.83
C ARG A 95 10.50 -6.71 -8.22
N GLY A 96 9.61 -7.67 -8.43
CA GLY A 96 9.43 -8.32 -9.72
C GLY A 96 8.90 -7.37 -10.80
N MET A 97 7.89 -6.55 -10.43
CA MET A 97 7.32 -5.52 -11.30
C MET A 97 8.37 -4.49 -11.71
N GLU A 98 9.18 -4.00 -10.77
CA GLU A 98 10.26 -3.05 -11.06
C GLU A 98 11.28 -3.63 -12.04
N LYS A 99 11.74 -4.86 -11.78
CA LYS A 99 12.74 -5.52 -12.62
C LYS A 99 12.26 -5.59 -14.07
N ALA A 100 11.07 -6.14 -14.29
CA ALA A 100 10.51 -6.31 -15.63
C ALA A 100 10.21 -4.96 -16.31
N ALA A 101 9.71 -3.96 -15.56
CA ALA A 101 9.48 -2.62 -16.09
C ALA A 101 10.78 -1.91 -16.50
N ARG A 102 11.87 -2.06 -15.73
CA ARG A 102 13.19 -1.51 -16.11
C ARG A 102 13.75 -2.15 -17.37
N GLN A 103 13.67 -3.49 -17.48
CA GLN A 103 14.11 -4.19 -18.69
C GLN A 103 13.34 -3.73 -19.93
N ALA A 104 12.01 -3.60 -19.82
CA ALA A 104 11.17 -3.11 -20.90
C ALA A 104 11.49 -1.65 -21.27
N LEU A 105 11.80 -0.81 -20.28
CA LEU A 105 12.23 0.57 -20.51
C LEU A 105 13.57 0.66 -21.28
N ASP A 106 14.46 -0.29 -21.05
CA ASP A 106 15.76 -0.41 -21.76
C ASP A 106 15.61 -1.05 -23.15
N GLY A 107 14.38 -1.40 -23.57
CA GLY A 107 14.06 -1.92 -24.90
C GLY A 107 13.96 -3.45 -24.98
N ASP A 108 14.15 -4.18 -23.87
CA ASP A 108 13.97 -5.63 -23.80
C ASP A 108 12.60 -5.98 -23.20
N GLU A 109 11.67 -6.32 -24.08
CA GLU A 109 10.29 -6.65 -23.73
C GLU A 109 10.05 -8.15 -23.48
N SER A 110 11.11 -8.96 -23.39
CA SER A 110 11.00 -10.41 -23.21
C SER A 110 10.37 -10.82 -21.88
N ASP A 111 10.47 -9.98 -20.84
CA ASP A 111 9.95 -10.26 -19.49
C ASP A 111 8.58 -9.59 -19.19
N ILE A 112 7.85 -9.14 -20.23
CA ILE A 112 6.47 -8.65 -20.06
C ILE A 112 5.56 -9.65 -19.31
N PRO A 113 5.62 -10.98 -19.53
CA PRO A 113 4.81 -11.92 -18.76
C PRO A 113 5.00 -11.79 -17.24
N SER A 114 6.24 -11.59 -16.79
CA SER A 114 6.58 -11.36 -15.37
C SER A 114 6.03 -10.04 -14.86
N LEU A 115 6.12 -8.95 -15.66
CA LEU A 115 5.49 -7.67 -15.31
C LEU A 115 3.98 -7.85 -15.05
N LEU A 116 3.29 -8.56 -15.93
CA LEU A 116 1.84 -8.81 -15.83
C LEU A 116 1.49 -9.69 -14.64
N GLU A 117 2.27 -10.73 -14.38
CA GLU A 117 2.11 -11.61 -13.21
C GLU A 117 2.24 -10.81 -11.92
N HIS A 118 3.31 -10.02 -11.78
CA HIS A 118 3.56 -9.27 -10.57
C HIS A 118 2.57 -8.11 -10.37
N ALA A 119 2.17 -7.41 -11.44
CA ALA A 119 1.15 -6.36 -11.36
C ALA A 119 -0.20 -6.91 -10.90
N ARG A 120 -0.65 -8.04 -11.45
CA ARG A 120 -1.92 -8.69 -11.07
C ARG A 120 -1.85 -9.27 -9.67
N GLY A 121 -0.77 -9.99 -9.35
CA GLY A 121 -0.57 -10.57 -8.03
C GLY A 121 -0.53 -9.52 -6.92
N TYR A 122 0.16 -8.39 -7.15
CA TYR A 122 0.14 -7.27 -6.22
C TYR A 122 -1.27 -6.69 -6.04
N ALA A 123 -1.99 -6.44 -7.14
CA ALA A 123 -3.32 -5.86 -7.11
C ALA A 123 -4.35 -6.75 -6.38
N GLU A 124 -4.33 -8.05 -6.63
CA GLU A 124 -5.20 -9.02 -5.97
C GLU A 124 -4.87 -9.13 -4.47
N LEU A 125 -3.58 -9.31 -4.14
CA LEU A 125 -3.11 -9.41 -2.76
C LEU A 125 -3.52 -8.17 -1.96
N LEU A 126 -3.20 -6.98 -2.45
CA LEU A 126 -3.33 -5.77 -1.66
C LEU A 126 -4.79 -5.32 -1.50
N ARG A 127 -5.69 -5.64 -2.45
CA ARG A 127 -7.13 -5.45 -2.22
C ARG A 127 -7.67 -6.35 -1.12
N GLY A 128 -7.29 -7.63 -1.15
CA GLY A 128 -7.69 -8.58 -0.12
C GLY A 128 -7.09 -8.23 1.25
N HIS A 129 -5.89 -7.66 1.27
CA HIS A 129 -5.22 -7.16 2.45
C HIS A 129 -5.96 -5.96 3.07
N ILE A 130 -6.15 -4.89 2.29
CA ILE A 130 -6.86 -3.67 2.72
C ILE A 130 -8.29 -3.99 3.20
N ASP A 131 -9.00 -4.91 2.53
CA ASP A 131 -10.34 -5.33 2.95
C ASP A 131 -10.32 -5.98 4.35
N LYS A 132 -9.34 -6.85 4.64
CA LYS A 132 -9.19 -7.45 5.99
C LYS A 132 -8.87 -6.38 7.02
N GLU A 133 -8.07 -5.40 6.68
CA GLU A 133 -7.72 -4.32 7.61
C GLU A 133 -8.91 -3.44 7.92
N ASP A 134 -9.52 -2.86 6.89
CA ASP A 134 -10.64 -1.93 7.01
C ASP A 134 -11.86 -2.57 7.69
N THR A 135 -12.14 -3.85 7.42
CA THR A 135 -13.38 -4.50 7.85
C THR A 135 -13.23 -5.40 9.07
N ILE A 136 -12.01 -5.84 9.40
CA ILE A 136 -11.76 -6.79 10.51
C ILE A 136 -10.75 -6.21 11.50
N LEU A 137 -9.50 -5.94 11.07
CA LEU A 137 -8.41 -5.60 11.99
C LEU A 137 -8.60 -4.23 12.63
N TYR A 138 -8.95 -3.21 11.84
CA TYR A 138 -9.15 -1.85 12.33
C TYR A 138 -10.35 -1.76 13.29
N PRO A 139 -11.54 -2.31 12.98
CA PRO A 139 -12.64 -2.35 13.95
C PRO A 139 -12.28 -3.11 15.24
N LEU A 140 -11.48 -4.18 15.14
CA LEU A 140 -10.97 -4.89 16.31
C LEU A 140 -10.06 -3.98 17.14
N ALA A 141 -9.09 -3.31 16.52
CA ALA A 141 -8.18 -2.39 17.17
C ALA A 141 -8.92 -1.26 17.90
N GLU A 142 -9.93 -0.69 17.25
CA GLU A 142 -10.77 0.36 17.82
C GLU A 142 -11.61 -0.10 19.02
N ARG A 143 -11.84 -1.41 19.17
CA ARG A 143 -12.56 -2.00 20.30
C ARG A 143 -11.63 -2.38 21.46
N VAL A 144 -10.43 -2.87 21.17
CA VAL A 144 -9.55 -3.46 22.21
C VAL A 144 -8.49 -2.50 22.72
N LEU A 145 -8.09 -1.50 21.93
CA LEU A 145 -7.08 -0.53 22.37
C LEU A 145 -7.70 0.49 23.35
N PRO A 146 -7.08 0.66 24.54
CA PRO A 146 -7.49 1.67 25.51
C PRO A 146 -7.58 3.09 24.92
N GLU A 147 -8.56 3.87 25.38
CA GLU A 147 -8.79 5.21 24.82
C GLU A 147 -7.68 6.21 25.15
N ASP A 148 -6.98 6.03 26.27
CA ASP A 148 -5.87 6.85 26.72
C ASP A 148 -4.60 6.70 25.88
N LEU A 149 -4.44 5.59 25.14
CA LEU A 149 -3.32 5.40 24.20
C LEU A 149 -3.49 6.21 22.90
N ARG A 150 -4.73 6.55 22.53
CA ARG A 150 -5.06 7.08 21.20
C ARG A 150 -4.37 8.40 20.87
N PRO A 151 -4.29 9.40 21.78
CA PRO A 151 -3.57 10.63 21.50
C PRO A 151 -2.09 10.39 21.16
N ALA A 152 -1.41 9.55 21.93
CA ALA A 152 0.00 9.24 21.70
C ALA A 152 0.24 8.50 20.36
N MET A 153 -0.69 7.65 19.94
CA MET A 153 -0.64 7.00 18.63
C MET A 153 -0.78 8.02 17.49
N LEU A 154 -1.73 8.94 17.60
CA LEU A 154 -1.92 9.99 16.60
C LEU A 154 -0.72 10.95 16.52
N ASP A 155 -0.13 11.30 17.67
CA ASP A 155 1.09 12.11 17.70
C ASP A 155 2.26 11.36 17.03
N ALA A 156 2.35 10.04 17.20
CA ALA A 156 3.36 9.22 16.54
C ALA A 156 3.17 9.19 15.01
N TYR A 157 1.92 9.10 14.53
CA TYR A 157 1.61 9.21 13.10
C TYR A 157 2.03 10.57 12.55
N GLN A 158 1.63 11.66 13.21
CA GLN A 158 1.99 13.02 12.78
C GLN A 158 3.51 13.24 12.79
N ALA A 159 4.23 12.70 13.77
CA ALA A 159 5.68 12.78 13.83
C ALA A 159 6.36 11.94 12.73
N ALA A 160 5.77 10.84 12.29
CA ALA A 160 6.22 10.10 11.12
C ALA A 160 5.99 10.90 9.84
N GLU A 161 4.80 11.46 9.66
CA GLU A 161 4.44 12.28 8.50
C GLU A 161 5.30 13.54 8.37
N GLY A 162 5.58 14.22 9.49
CA GLY A 162 6.41 15.43 9.53
C GLY A 162 7.86 15.21 9.10
N ARG A 163 8.34 13.96 9.02
CA ARG A 163 9.66 13.62 8.47
C ARG A 163 9.67 13.55 6.95
N THR A 164 8.51 13.47 6.32
CA THR A 164 8.32 13.41 4.86
C THR A 164 7.26 14.43 4.43
N PRO A 165 7.53 15.74 4.58
CA PRO A 165 6.59 16.78 4.22
C PRO A 165 6.23 16.68 2.73
N GLU A 166 4.97 16.97 2.40
CA GLU A 166 4.43 16.98 1.02
C GLU A 166 4.35 15.61 0.32
N LEU A 167 4.79 14.52 0.96
CA LEU A 167 4.80 13.18 0.35
C LEU A 167 3.41 12.74 -0.10
N ALA A 168 2.42 12.85 0.81
CA ALA A 168 1.05 12.44 0.55
C ALA A 168 0.41 13.26 -0.58
N GLU A 169 0.68 14.56 -0.64
CA GLU A 169 0.14 15.42 -1.69
C GLU A 169 0.82 15.17 -3.03
N THR A 170 2.15 14.99 -3.02
CA THR A 170 2.92 14.62 -4.22
C THR A 170 2.38 13.35 -4.87
N TYR A 171 2.14 12.31 -4.07
CA TYR A 171 1.63 11.05 -4.60
C TYR A 171 0.14 11.11 -4.96
N ARG A 172 -0.66 11.93 -4.25
CA ARG A 172 -2.04 12.20 -4.66
C ARG A 172 -2.08 12.81 -6.06
N GLN A 173 -1.27 13.84 -6.30
CA GLN A 173 -1.18 14.48 -7.61
C GLN A 173 -0.73 13.50 -8.70
N MET A 174 0.28 12.66 -8.41
CA MET A 174 0.74 11.62 -9.33
C MET A 174 -0.40 10.66 -9.72
N VAL A 175 -1.18 10.16 -8.76
CA VAL A 175 -2.32 9.26 -9.04
C VAL A 175 -3.36 9.98 -9.90
N GLU A 176 -3.71 11.21 -9.54
CA GLU A 176 -4.70 12.01 -10.27
C GLU A 176 -4.27 12.31 -11.72
N ASP A 177 -2.98 12.52 -11.96
CA ASP A 177 -2.48 12.78 -13.30
C ASP A 177 -2.55 11.53 -14.17
N TYR A 178 -2.19 10.35 -13.64
CA TYR A 178 -2.36 9.10 -14.36
C TYR A 178 -3.83 8.72 -14.58
N GLU A 179 -4.73 9.04 -13.65
CA GLU A 179 -6.17 8.85 -13.86
C GLU A 179 -6.68 9.64 -15.07
N LYS A 180 -6.23 10.89 -15.24
CA LYS A 180 -6.59 11.74 -16.39
C LYS A 180 -6.06 11.18 -17.72
N GLU A 181 -4.88 10.58 -17.74
CA GLU A 181 -4.30 9.95 -18.93
C GLU A 181 -5.08 8.70 -19.39
N THR A 182 -5.95 8.18 -18.52
CA THR A 182 -6.68 6.94 -18.79
C THR A 182 -8.13 7.16 -19.23
N ILE A 183 -8.51 8.41 -19.49
CA ILE A 183 -9.79 8.88 -20.04
C ILE A 183 -9.68 9.03 -21.56
#